data_AF-A0A3R7NVM0-F1
#
_entry.id   AF-A0A3R7NVM0-F1
#
_cell.length_a   1.000
_cell.length_b   1.000
_cell.length_c   1.000
_cell.angle_alpha   90.00
_cell.angle_beta   90.00
_cell.angle_gamma   90.00
#
_symmetry.space_group_name_H-M   'P 1'
#
loop_
_entity.id
_entity.type
_entity.pdbx_description
1 polymer ?
#
loop_
_entity_poly.entity_id
_entity_poly.type
_entity_poly.pdbx_seq_one_letter_code
_entity_poly.pdbx_strand_id
1 'polypeptide(L)'
;MAPKRKSAAAAAAKEAEAEECTTEEITTTTPPMSPSCEASRSGGNAAELYATLQAAVAEDHTKVNDFVRELLQALNDAESQEASLLVRVRTLEFISHYGQYLRDGNALKKVVTSLVKILSGPEDTPQLLMAAVQGLSSLGPVSVLDKKWEYLSREGADVLMQVMLDEEGFAEGVRQAASKALDSLIQTAFRPVVTKLLHWISDNRETEDEEQLKKERRMAMTRLRRLAHASTLRSQWTEEVQEHVLSLIVRVLSTVTVQEFVQLTSIAAALPMVRAEAGVPLLKAFLAQNTLNTDRALESLSIIGQCVGATPYDLVPVLEDAGLLTTPVEVNTTRGIWHAEVLLLGARLATPDNIDKVYNAALRQLDHVMQDGAALPENMTILEVLLFAVMAVGQKKPVEMLKHLNDDAFAAKCKGLTELVSRMEPLLVYAVKKRMQRSVAGQKEAEVLGCCHNVRTILSAFSSKHMPMGTFTESWLHKNKLPALKRRRETEATVKTTSATAGASAGQLGVLPPLPGTDEHARKRPRGQGHGYNKDGARNRGVKNANGRFQQPRRGGF
;
A
#
# COMPACT_ATOMS: atom_id res chain seq x y z
N MET A 1 -16.27 34.62 -22.16
CA MET A 1 -16.53 34.42 -20.72
C MET A 1 -15.70 33.24 -20.27
N ALA A 2 -14.70 33.45 -19.43
CA ALA A 2 -13.92 32.37 -18.85
C ALA A 2 -14.74 31.66 -17.77
N PRO A 3 -14.63 30.32 -17.61
CA PRO A 3 -15.37 29.61 -16.59
C PRO A 3 -14.91 30.07 -15.20
N LYS A 4 -15.86 30.38 -14.31
CA LYS A 4 -15.58 30.62 -12.89
C LYS A 4 -15.00 29.33 -12.30
N ARG A 5 -13.81 29.37 -11.68
CA ARG A 5 -13.27 28.27 -10.88
C ARG A 5 -14.34 27.80 -9.89
N LYS A 6 -14.62 26.49 -9.85
CA LYS A 6 -15.58 25.92 -8.89
C LYS A 6 -15.08 26.24 -7.47
N SER A 7 -15.95 26.86 -6.68
CA SER A 7 -15.65 27.56 -5.43
C SER A 7 -15.44 26.63 -4.22
N ALA A 8 -14.41 25.78 -4.24
CA ALA A 8 -14.01 24.97 -3.07
C ALA A 8 -12.98 25.70 -2.18
N ALA A 9 -12.04 26.45 -2.76
CA ALA A 9 -11.09 27.27 -2.00
C ALA A 9 -11.77 28.38 -1.18
N ALA A 10 -12.95 28.85 -1.62
CA ALA A 10 -13.78 29.79 -0.88
C ALA A 10 -14.52 29.13 0.31
N ALA A 11 -14.77 27.82 0.26
CA ALA A 11 -15.36 27.08 1.38
C ALA A 11 -14.33 26.87 2.50
N ALA A 12 -13.08 26.54 2.16
CA ALA A 12 -11.96 26.50 3.12
C ALA A 12 -11.72 27.87 3.80
N ALA A 13 -11.95 28.98 3.09
CA ALA A 13 -11.88 30.32 3.66
C ALA A 13 -13.04 30.62 4.65
N LYS A 14 -14.23 30.05 4.45
CA LYS A 14 -15.38 30.20 5.36
C LYS A 14 -15.25 29.37 6.64
N GLU A 15 -14.66 28.17 6.57
CA GLU A 15 -14.36 27.37 7.77
C GLU A 15 -13.36 28.10 8.70
N ALA A 16 -12.39 28.84 8.14
CA ALA A 16 -11.42 29.62 8.90
C ALA A 16 -12.01 30.84 9.65
N GLU A 17 -13.22 31.28 9.31
CA GLU A 17 -13.95 32.35 10.01
C GLU A 17 -14.94 31.81 11.05
N ALA A 18 -15.38 30.55 10.94
CA ALA A 18 -16.49 30.01 11.73
C ALA A 18 -16.07 29.34 13.06
N GLU A 19 -14.82 28.91 13.22
CA GLU A 19 -14.40 28.09 14.38
C GLU A 19 -13.99 28.85 15.67
N GLU A 20 -13.95 30.19 15.70
CA GLU A 20 -13.54 30.95 16.90
C GLU A 20 -14.38 32.22 17.13
N CYS A 21 -15.61 32.03 17.61
CA CYS A 21 -16.34 33.08 18.32
C CYS A 21 -16.59 32.62 19.76
N THR A 22 -15.52 32.54 20.56
CA THR A 22 -15.61 32.61 22.02
C THR A 22 -14.56 33.60 22.51
N THR A 23 -15.06 34.73 23.00
CA THR A 23 -14.30 35.83 23.55
C THR A 23 -13.85 35.47 24.96
N GLU A 24 -12.54 35.38 25.20
CA GLU A 24 -11.98 35.53 26.55
C GLU A 24 -11.06 36.75 26.59
N GLU A 25 -11.46 37.73 27.39
CA GLU A 25 -10.66 38.90 27.77
C GLU A 25 -9.44 38.45 28.57
N ILE A 26 -8.22 38.77 28.10
CA ILE A 26 -7.03 38.77 28.95
C ILE A 26 -6.26 40.09 28.78
N THR A 27 -6.07 40.68 29.95
CA THR A 27 -5.36 41.88 30.38
C THR A 27 -4.04 42.23 29.67
N THR A 28 -3.92 43.55 29.48
CA THR A 28 -2.82 44.37 29.00
C THR A 28 -1.48 44.10 29.68
N THR A 29 -0.45 43.74 28.91
CA THR A 29 0.96 44.01 29.23
C THR A 29 1.69 44.55 28.01
N THR A 30 2.24 45.75 28.16
CA THR A 30 2.90 46.59 27.16
C THR A 30 4.19 45.93 26.61
N PRO A 31 4.42 45.87 25.29
CA PRO A 31 5.73 45.52 24.72
C PRO A 31 6.66 46.75 24.67
N PRO A 32 8.00 46.54 24.60
CA PRO A 32 8.98 47.62 24.67
C PRO A 32 8.99 48.47 23.38
N MET A 33 9.26 49.77 23.54
CA MET A 33 9.29 50.78 22.48
C MET A 33 10.20 50.40 21.31
N SER A 34 9.60 50.28 20.12
CA SER A 34 10.29 50.42 18.84
C SER A 34 10.74 51.88 18.65
N PRO A 35 11.87 52.15 17.97
CA PRO A 35 12.30 53.50 17.66
C PRO A 35 11.26 54.20 16.77
N SER A 36 10.99 55.46 17.09
CA SER A 36 10.06 56.30 16.34
C SER A 36 10.60 56.60 14.94
N CYS A 37 9.95 56.06 13.91
CA CYS A 37 10.04 56.60 12.56
C CYS A 37 8.75 57.35 12.22
N GLU A 38 8.95 58.52 11.64
CA GLU A 38 7.99 59.58 11.38
C GLU A 38 6.76 59.15 10.55
N ALA A 39 5.73 59.97 10.72
CA ALA A 39 4.44 59.91 10.08
C ALA A 39 4.46 59.63 8.56
N SER A 40 3.58 58.71 8.16
CA SER A 40 2.73 58.75 6.97
C SER A 40 3.33 59.34 5.68
N ARG A 41 3.75 58.45 4.77
CA ARG A 41 3.68 58.70 3.32
C ARG A 41 2.76 57.68 2.66
N SER A 42 1.54 58.11 2.33
CA SER A 42 0.55 57.35 1.56
C SER A 42 0.87 57.33 0.05
N GLY A 43 2.11 57.03 -0.32
CA GLY A 43 2.55 57.09 -1.72
C GLY A 43 3.92 56.46 -1.98
N GLY A 44 4.35 55.48 -1.18
CA GLY A 44 5.55 54.70 -1.49
C GLY A 44 5.28 53.82 -2.70
N ASN A 45 6.12 53.91 -3.72
CA ASN A 45 6.06 53.02 -4.88
C ASN A 45 6.19 51.58 -4.38
N ALA A 46 5.33 50.66 -4.83
CA ALA A 46 5.35 49.27 -4.36
C ALA A 46 6.73 48.59 -4.57
N ALA A 47 7.54 49.09 -5.52
CA ALA A 47 8.94 48.71 -5.68
C ALA A 47 9.87 49.23 -4.56
N GLU A 48 9.67 50.44 -4.03
CA GLU A 48 10.42 51.00 -2.90
C GLU A 48 10.10 50.26 -1.60
N LEU A 49 8.83 49.89 -1.44
CA LEU A 49 8.36 49.12 -0.28
C LEU A 49 8.96 47.70 -0.29
N TYR A 50 8.97 47.04 -1.46
CA TYR A 50 9.68 45.77 -1.65
C TYR A 50 11.19 45.90 -1.39
N ALA A 51 11.84 46.95 -1.90
CA ALA A 51 13.27 47.18 -1.67
C ALA A 51 13.59 47.38 -0.18
N THR A 52 12.71 48.06 0.56
CA THR A 52 12.84 48.27 2.01
C THR A 52 12.75 46.94 2.76
N LEU A 53 11.77 46.09 2.42
CA LEU A 53 11.63 44.75 3.00
C LEU A 53 12.85 43.87 2.69
N GLN A 54 13.35 43.92 1.45
CA GLN A 54 14.52 43.14 1.04
C GLN A 54 15.80 43.61 1.76
N ALA A 55 15.98 44.92 1.96
CA ALA A 55 17.10 45.46 2.72
C ALA A 55 17.02 45.07 4.20
N ALA A 56 15.83 45.08 4.79
CA ALA A 56 15.62 44.72 6.19
C ALA A 56 16.07 43.29 6.52
N VAL A 57 15.76 42.34 5.64
CA VAL A 57 16.12 40.92 5.82
C VAL A 57 17.50 40.55 5.28
N ALA A 58 18.21 41.46 4.62
CA ALA A 58 19.48 41.15 3.94
C ALA A 58 20.59 40.65 4.89
N GLU A 59 20.61 41.16 6.12
CA GLU A 59 21.62 40.79 7.14
C GLU A 59 21.07 39.83 8.21
N ASP A 60 19.79 39.96 8.55
CA ASP A 60 19.11 39.14 9.55
C ASP A 60 17.67 38.91 9.14
N HIS A 61 17.33 37.67 8.82
CA HIS A 61 15.99 37.30 8.36
C HIS A 61 14.90 37.53 9.41
N THR A 62 15.25 37.57 10.71
CA THR A 62 14.28 37.75 11.79
C THR A 62 13.77 39.18 11.90
N LYS A 63 14.49 40.15 11.33
CA LYS A 63 14.08 41.56 11.22
C LYS A 63 12.78 41.75 10.44
N VAL A 64 12.31 40.74 9.70
CA VAL A 64 10.98 40.78 9.07
C VAL A 64 9.86 41.09 10.08
N ASN A 65 10.03 40.73 11.36
CA ASN A 65 9.07 41.01 12.42
C ASN A 65 8.97 42.50 12.79
N ASP A 66 10.00 43.30 12.51
CA ASP A 66 9.98 44.75 12.75
C ASP A 66 9.23 45.50 11.64
N PHE A 67 9.05 44.86 10.48
CA PHE A 67 8.44 45.43 9.27
C PHE A 67 7.12 44.75 8.89
N VAL A 68 6.37 44.22 9.87
CA VAL A 68 5.10 43.52 9.65
C VAL A 68 4.07 44.41 8.96
N ARG A 69 4.00 45.70 9.32
CA ARG A 69 3.03 46.62 8.72
C ARG A 69 3.31 46.81 7.22
N GLU A 70 4.56 47.00 6.87
CA GLU A 70 5.05 47.14 5.50
C GLU A 70 4.81 45.85 4.73
N LEU A 71 5.10 44.68 5.30
CA LEU A 71 4.80 43.39 4.69
C LEU A 71 3.31 43.24 4.38
N LEU A 72 2.44 43.60 5.33
CA LEU A 72 0.99 43.52 5.14
C LEU A 72 0.47 44.53 4.11
N GLN A 73 1.14 45.66 3.93
CA GLN A 73 0.86 46.62 2.86
C GLN A 73 1.31 46.07 1.50
N ALA A 74 2.53 45.52 1.41
CA ALA A 74 3.03 44.85 0.20
C ALA A 74 2.10 43.73 -0.25
N LEU A 75 1.56 42.97 0.71
CA LEU A 75 0.64 41.88 0.47
C LEU A 75 -0.72 42.36 -0.03
N ASN A 76 -1.26 43.45 0.52
CA ASN A 76 -2.47 44.09 -0.02
C ASN A 76 -2.25 44.54 -1.48
N ASP A 77 -1.09 45.13 -1.78
CA ASP A 77 -0.75 45.53 -3.14
C ASP A 77 -0.59 44.30 -4.06
N ALA A 78 -0.08 43.18 -3.52
CA ALA A 78 0.03 41.91 -4.24
C ALA A 78 -1.34 41.31 -4.62
N GLU A 79 -2.38 41.55 -3.83
CA GLU A 79 -3.75 41.14 -4.15
C GLU A 79 -4.39 42.00 -5.25
N SER A 80 -4.00 43.26 -5.37
CA SER A 80 -4.60 44.20 -6.33
C SER A 80 -4.18 43.89 -7.76
N GLN A 81 -5.16 43.81 -8.66
CA GLN A 81 -4.91 43.69 -10.10
C GLN A 81 -4.29 44.97 -10.70
N GLU A 82 -4.36 46.09 -9.98
CA GLU A 82 -3.80 47.38 -10.42
C GLU A 82 -2.27 47.44 -10.24
N ALA A 83 -1.71 46.59 -9.38
CA ALA A 83 -0.26 46.51 -9.18
C ALA A 83 0.43 45.72 -10.31
N SER A 84 1.66 46.12 -10.65
CA SER A 84 2.47 45.40 -11.66
C SER A 84 2.70 43.95 -11.26
N LEU A 85 2.47 43.02 -12.19
CA LEU A 85 2.67 41.58 -11.99
C LEU A 85 4.05 41.26 -11.38
N LEU A 86 5.10 41.97 -11.80
CA LEU A 86 6.45 41.76 -11.29
C LEU A 86 6.53 42.00 -9.78
N VAL A 87 5.94 43.09 -9.29
CA VAL A 87 5.92 43.45 -7.87
C VAL A 87 5.12 42.41 -7.09
N ARG A 88 3.94 42.03 -7.61
CA ARG A 88 3.06 41.03 -6.99
C ARG A 88 3.78 39.69 -6.83
N VAL A 89 4.43 39.19 -7.89
CA VAL A 89 5.23 37.95 -7.85
C VAL A 89 6.40 38.07 -6.86
N ARG A 90 7.15 39.17 -6.89
CA ARG A 90 8.30 39.38 -6.00
C ARG A 90 7.90 39.44 -4.53
N THR A 91 6.77 40.05 -4.19
CA THR A 91 6.23 40.04 -2.82
C THR A 91 5.89 38.62 -2.35
N LEU A 92 5.26 37.81 -3.21
CA LEU A 92 4.96 36.41 -2.86
C LEU A 92 6.23 35.55 -2.75
N GLU A 93 7.21 35.77 -3.62
CA GLU A 93 8.53 35.14 -3.50
C GLU A 93 9.21 35.55 -2.19
N PHE A 94 9.14 36.82 -1.78
CA PHE A 94 9.64 37.27 -0.49
C PHE A 94 9.01 36.49 0.67
N ILE A 95 7.68 36.34 0.67
CA ILE A 95 6.97 35.51 1.67
C ILE A 95 7.47 34.06 1.64
N SER A 96 7.64 33.48 0.46
CA SER A 96 8.15 32.10 0.31
C SER A 96 9.52 31.91 0.98
N HIS A 97 10.40 32.92 0.92
CA HIS A 97 11.76 32.82 1.49
C HIS A 97 11.81 33.16 2.99
N TYR A 98 11.05 34.19 3.41
CA TYR A 98 11.19 34.79 4.74
C TYR A 98 9.98 34.60 5.66
N GLY A 99 8.85 34.09 5.15
CA GLY A 99 7.64 33.85 5.91
C GLY A 99 7.85 32.94 7.13
N GLN A 100 8.80 32.00 7.04
CA GLN A 100 9.18 31.11 8.15
C GLN A 100 9.72 31.84 9.40
N TYR A 101 10.16 33.10 9.27
CA TYR A 101 10.69 33.89 10.39
C TYR A 101 9.62 34.76 11.07
N LEU A 102 8.40 34.84 10.52
CA LEU A 102 7.31 35.59 11.12
C LEU A 102 6.85 34.95 12.44
N ARG A 103 6.56 35.80 13.43
CA ARG A 103 6.08 35.40 14.76
C ARG A 103 4.77 36.10 15.15
N ASP A 104 4.26 36.99 14.30
CA ASP A 104 2.97 37.64 14.48
C ASP A 104 1.83 36.77 13.91
N GLY A 105 0.93 36.31 14.79
CA GLY A 105 -0.20 35.47 14.42
C GLY A 105 -1.21 36.14 13.48
N ASN A 106 -1.46 37.43 13.65
CA ASN A 106 -2.36 38.18 12.78
C ASN A 106 -1.74 38.36 11.39
N ALA A 107 -0.42 38.61 11.34
CA ALA A 107 0.30 38.68 10.08
C ALA A 107 0.28 37.34 9.34
N LEU A 108 0.53 36.23 10.04
CA LEU A 108 0.48 34.87 9.49
C LEU A 108 -0.92 34.54 8.95
N LYS A 109 -1.97 34.83 9.71
CA LYS A 109 -3.36 34.66 9.25
C LYS A 109 -3.61 35.47 7.97
N LYS A 110 -3.19 36.73 7.95
CA LYS A 110 -3.35 37.59 6.78
C LYS A 110 -2.58 37.07 5.56
N VAL A 111 -1.34 36.64 5.74
CA VAL A 111 -0.53 35.97 4.70
C VAL A 111 -1.28 34.79 4.10
N VAL A 112 -1.79 33.87 4.92
CA VAL A 112 -2.54 32.70 4.42
C VAL A 112 -3.78 33.14 3.65
N THR A 113 -4.58 34.05 4.22
CA THR A 113 -5.81 34.51 3.56
C THR A 113 -5.54 35.19 2.23
N SER A 114 -4.47 35.97 2.12
CA SER A 114 -4.07 36.64 0.87
C SER A 114 -3.59 35.63 -0.18
N LEU A 115 -2.80 34.63 0.22
CA LEU A 115 -2.37 33.56 -0.68
C LEU A 115 -3.57 32.77 -1.21
N VAL A 116 -4.52 32.41 -0.35
CA VAL A 116 -5.76 31.73 -0.74
C VAL A 116 -6.61 32.62 -1.64
N LYS A 117 -6.71 33.92 -1.36
CA LYS A 117 -7.45 34.89 -2.19
C LYS A 117 -6.87 35.02 -3.59
N ILE A 118 -5.54 35.01 -3.73
CA ILE A 118 -4.87 35.01 -5.04
C ILE A 118 -5.14 33.70 -5.78
N LEU A 119 -5.07 32.55 -5.09
CA LEU A 119 -5.33 31.23 -5.69
C LEU A 119 -6.81 30.99 -6.04
N SER A 120 -7.75 31.62 -5.33
CA SER A 120 -9.18 31.52 -5.60
C SER A 120 -9.72 32.63 -6.51
N GLY A 121 -8.89 33.64 -6.79
CA GLY A 121 -9.24 34.79 -7.60
C GLY A 121 -9.47 34.46 -9.08
N PRO A 122 -10.02 35.41 -9.86
CA PRO A 122 -10.31 35.22 -11.29
C PRO A 122 -9.06 35.26 -12.18
N GLU A 123 -7.87 35.47 -11.62
CA GLU A 123 -6.63 35.63 -12.36
C GLU A 123 -5.92 34.28 -12.57
N ASP A 124 -5.63 33.96 -13.83
CA ASP A 124 -5.02 32.69 -14.27
C ASP A 124 -3.51 32.80 -14.58
N THR A 125 -2.86 33.88 -14.16
CA THR A 125 -1.43 34.12 -14.46
C THR A 125 -0.53 33.07 -13.79
N PRO A 126 0.12 32.14 -14.53
CA PRO A 126 0.79 30.99 -13.92
C PRO A 126 1.93 31.36 -12.96
N GLN A 127 2.69 32.42 -13.27
CA GLN A 127 3.81 32.87 -12.43
C GLN A 127 3.33 33.31 -11.04
N LEU A 128 2.21 34.03 -10.99
CA LEU A 128 1.60 34.51 -9.75
C LEU A 128 1.07 33.34 -8.92
N LEU A 129 0.35 32.42 -9.55
CA LEU A 129 -0.21 31.24 -8.87
C LEU A 129 0.88 30.31 -8.36
N MET A 130 1.96 30.11 -9.12
CA MET A 130 3.13 29.34 -8.66
C MET A 130 3.80 30.00 -7.45
N ALA A 131 3.97 31.33 -7.46
CA ALA A 131 4.55 32.04 -6.31
C ALA A 131 3.65 31.96 -5.07
N ALA A 132 2.32 32.06 -5.25
CA ALA A 132 1.36 31.90 -4.15
C ALA A 132 1.40 30.49 -3.53
N VAL A 133 1.41 29.46 -4.39
CA VAL A 133 1.57 28.07 -3.99
C VAL A 133 2.87 27.84 -3.21
N GLN A 134 3.98 28.41 -3.67
CA GLN A 134 5.27 28.30 -2.97
C GLN A 134 5.25 29.02 -1.62
N GLY A 135 4.58 30.18 -1.54
CA GLY A 135 4.37 30.93 -0.30
C GLY A 135 3.74 30.07 0.80
N LEU A 136 2.77 29.21 0.47
CA LEU A 136 2.15 28.30 1.45
C LEU A 136 3.16 27.32 2.08
N SER A 137 4.19 26.91 1.34
CA SER A 137 5.20 25.99 1.88
C SER A 137 6.12 26.61 2.94
N SER A 138 6.26 27.93 2.94
CA SER A 138 7.06 28.66 3.92
C SER A 138 6.46 28.67 5.33
N LEU A 139 5.17 28.32 5.45
CA LEU A 139 4.43 28.29 6.71
C LEU A 139 4.72 27.03 7.53
N GLY A 140 5.31 26.01 6.91
CA GLY A 140 5.68 24.74 7.52
C GLY A 140 6.47 24.92 8.83
N PRO A 141 7.67 25.55 8.77
CA PRO A 141 8.50 25.77 9.96
C PRO A 141 7.81 26.58 11.06
N VAL A 142 6.90 27.50 10.71
CA VAL A 142 6.18 28.32 11.70
C VAL A 142 5.15 27.48 12.45
N SER A 143 4.44 26.61 11.73
CA SER A 143 3.34 25.81 12.29
C SER A 143 3.78 24.79 13.34
N VAL A 144 5.07 24.44 13.38
CA VAL A 144 5.63 23.47 14.35
C VAL A 144 6.23 24.13 15.59
N LEU A 145 6.34 25.47 15.62
CA LEU A 145 6.89 26.19 16.77
C LEU A 145 5.91 26.25 17.94
N ASP A 146 4.61 26.33 17.64
CA ASP A 146 3.54 26.47 18.62
C ASP A 146 2.30 25.75 18.10
N LYS A 147 1.62 24.99 18.97
CA LYS A 147 0.39 24.26 18.65
C LYS A 147 -0.69 25.18 18.09
N LYS A 148 -0.74 26.44 18.54
CA LYS A 148 -1.72 27.42 18.05
C LYS A 148 -1.56 27.73 16.56
N TRP A 149 -0.41 27.44 15.95
CA TRP A 149 -0.11 27.68 14.54
C TRP A 149 -0.11 26.42 13.69
N GLU A 150 -0.40 25.26 14.28
CA GLU A 150 -0.44 23.97 13.58
C GLU A 150 -1.44 23.98 12.41
N TYR A 151 -2.53 24.74 12.55
CA TYR A 151 -3.55 24.92 11.51
C TYR A 151 -2.98 25.49 10.20
N LEU A 152 -1.90 26.29 10.24
CA LEU A 152 -1.34 26.94 9.05
C LEU A 152 -0.88 25.92 8.01
N SER A 153 -0.16 24.88 8.45
CA SER A 153 0.28 23.81 7.56
C SER A 153 -0.84 22.85 7.19
N ARG A 154 -1.83 22.69 8.07
CA ARG A 154 -3.01 21.87 7.82
C ARG A 154 -3.86 22.46 6.69
N GLU A 155 -4.16 23.75 6.75
CA GLU A 155 -4.93 24.45 5.70
C GLU A 155 -4.07 24.75 4.46
N GLY A 156 -2.78 25.04 4.64
CA GLY A 156 -1.85 25.13 3.52
C GLY A 156 -1.81 23.83 2.70
N ALA A 157 -1.76 22.68 3.36
CA ALA A 157 -1.84 21.38 2.69
C ALA A 157 -3.19 21.16 2.01
N ASP A 158 -4.30 21.58 2.62
CA ASP A 158 -5.64 21.51 2.02
C ASP A 158 -5.69 22.23 0.67
N VAL A 159 -5.27 23.48 0.66
CA VAL A 159 -5.30 24.35 -0.53
C VAL A 159 -4.39 23.78 -1.61
N LEU A 160 -3.19 23.34 -1.26
CA LEU A 160 -2.26 22.73 -2.21
C LEU A 160 -2.83 21.46 -2.84
N MET A 161 -3.47 20.61 -2.04
CA MET A 161 -4.13 19.41 -2.53
C MET A 161 -5.32 19.73 -3.44
N GLN A 162 -6.11 20.76 -3.14
CA GLN A 162 -7.21 21.23 -4.00
C GLN A 162 -6.66 21.73 -5.36
N VAL A 163 -5.63 22.57 -5.35
CA VAL A 163 -4.95 23.06 -6.56
C VAL A 163 -4.46 21.89 -7.41
N MET A 164 -3.89 20.86 -6.80
CA MET A 164 -3.39 19.67 -7.51
C MET A 164 -4.49 18.88 -8.23
N LEU A 165 -5.72 18.87 -7.71
CA LEU A 165 -6.85 18.12 -8.29
C LEU A 165 -7.65 18.90 -9.33
N ASP A 166 -7.64 20.22 -9.26
CA ASP A 166 -8.42 21.06 -10.15
C ASP A 166 -7.71 21.26 -11.49
N GLU A 167 -7.88 20.26 -12.37
CA GLU A 167 -7.32 20.23 -13.73
C GLU A 167 -7.92 21.29 -14.66
N GLU A 168 -9.16 21.74 -14.38
CA GLU A 168 -9.85 22.76 -15.16
C GLU A 168 -9.44 24.17 -14.74
N GLY A 169 -9.25 24.39 -13.44
CA GLY A 169 -8.91 25.68 -12.86
C GLY A 169 -7.42 26.02 -12.84
N PHE A 170 -6.52 25.03 -12.92
CA PHE A 170 -5.07 25.26 -12.85
C PHE A 170 -4.27 24.54 -13.93
N ALA A 171 -3.37 25.31 -14.56
CA ALA A 171 -2.39 24.79 -15.51
C ALA A 171 -1.46 23.75 -14.86
N GLU A 172 -1.00 22.77 -15.66
CA GLU A 172 -0.14 21.68 -15.21
C GLU A 172 1.11 22.16 -14.45
N GLY A 173 1.75 23.25 -14.89
CA GLY A 173 2.92 23.83 -14.20
C GLY A 173 2.61 24.30 -12.77
N VAL A 174 1.41 24.86 -12.53
CA VAL A 174 0.95 25.29 -11.20
C VAL A 174 0.65 24.06 -10.34
N ARG A 175 0.00 23.03 -10.89
CA ARG A 175 -0.29 21.77 -10.18
C ARG A 175 1.00 21.03 -9.78
N GLN A 176 2.01 21.04 -10.63
CA GLN A 176 3.35 20.52 -10.31
C GLN A 176 4.05 21.34 -9.24
N ALA A 177 3.93 22.67 -9.28
CA ALA A 177 4.44 23.53 -8.20
C ALA A 177 3.73 23.22 -6.87
N ALA A 178 2.41 22.97 -6.89
CA ALA A 178 1.64 22.63 -5.69
C ALA A 178 2.06 21.29 -5.11
N SER A 179 2.31 20.28 -5.96
CA SER A 179 2.92 19.03 -5.51
C SER A 179 4.26 19.24 -4.82
N LYS A 180 5.15 20.08 -5.38
CA LYS A 180 6.46 20.36 -4.78
C LYS A 180 6.36 21.13 -3.47
N ALA A 181 5.45 22.11 -3.40
CA ALA A 181 5.18 22.87 -2.19
C ALA A 181 4.62 21.97 -1.08
N LEU A 182 3.74 21.02 -1.42
CA LEU A 182 3.23 20.03 -0.46
C LEU A 182 4.35 19.10 0.02
N ASP A 183 5.23 18.64 -0.88
CA ASP A 183 6.39 17.82 -0.50
C ASP A 183 7.35 18.60 0.44
N SER A 184 7.49 19.92 0.27
CA SER A 184 8.22 20.80 1.20
C SER A 184 7.53 20.95 2.56
N LEU A 185 6.20 21.13 2.59
CA LEU A 185 5.42 21.14 3.82
C LEU A 185 5.54 19.82 4.58
N ILE A 186 5.55 18.68 3.88
CA ILE A 186 5.73 17.37 4.51
C ILE A 186 7.07 17.30 5.26
N GLN A 187 8.14 17.90 4.71
CA GLN A 187 9.45 17.87 5.38
C GLN A 187 9.54 18.78 6.60
N THR A 188 8.75 19.85 6.64
CA THR A 188 8.84 20.90 7.67
C THR A 188 7.73 20.82 8.71
N ALA A 189 6.57 20.27 8.35
CA ALA A 189 5.36 20.14 9.17
C ALA A 189 4.70 18.78 8.92
N PHE A 190 5.41 17.71 9.23
CA PHE A 190 5.00 16.34 8.89
C PHE A 190 3.65 15.92 9.49
N ARG A 191 3.51 16.00 10.83
CA ARG A 191 2.31 15.55 11.56
C ARG A 191 1.02 16.29 11.12
N PRO A 192 0.99 17.62 11.00
CA PRO A 192 -0.22 18.34 10.55
C PRO A 192 -0.66 17.93 9.15
N VAL A 193 0.29 17.75 8.22
CA VAL A 193 0.00 17.39 6.83
C VAL A 193 -0.55 15.96 6.75
N VAL A 194 0.05 15.00 7.47
CA VAL A 194 -0.47 13.62 7.55
C VAL A 194 -1.87 13.60 8.16
N THR A 195 -2.12 14.43 9.17
CA THR A 195 -3.45 14.58 9.78
C THR A 195 -4.48 15.09 8.76
N LYS A 196 -4.14 16.10 7.94
CA LYS A 196 -5.04 16.57 6.88
C LYS A 196 -5.29 15.51 5.80
N LEU A 197 -4.27 14.74 5.42
CA LEU A 197 -4.44 13.62 4.48
C LEU A 197 -5.44 12.57 4.99
N LEU A 198 -5.40 12.23 6.27
CA LEU A 198 -6.37 11.31 6.87
C LEU A 198 -7.77 11.92 6.96
N HIS A 199 -7.87 13.23 7.23
CA HIS A 199 -9.14 13.94 7.19
C HIS A 199 -9.78 13.89 5.78
N TRP A 200 -8.99 14.03 4.72
CA TRP A 200 -9.46 13.88 3.33
C TRP A 200 -9.96 12.46 3.00
N ILE A 201 -9.48 11.45 3.72
CA ILE A 201 -9.95 10.06 3.55
C ILE A 201 -11.25 9.83 4.34
N SER A 202 -11.43 10.53 5.46
CA SER A 202 -12.61 10.36 6.33
C SER A 202 -13.93 10.76 5.65
N ASP A 203 -15.04 10.22 6.15
CA ASP A 203 -16.41 10.51 5.67
C ASP A 203 -17.04 11.74 6.34
N ASN A 204 -16.30 12.41 7.22
CA ASN A 204 -16.77 13.59 7.95
C ASN A 204 -16.73 14.88 7.12
N ARG A 205 -16.83 14.79 5.78
CA ARG A 205 -16.74 15.96 4.90
C ARG A 205 -18.09 16.25 4.26
N GLU A 206 -18.51 17.51 4.33
CA GLU A 206 -19.73 18.03 3.70
C GLU A 206 -19.55 18.24 2.18
N THR A 207 -18.99 17.25 1.46
CA THR A 207 -18.87 17.33 0.00
C THR A 207 -20.03 16.59 -0.66
N GLU A 208 -20.92 17.33 -1.32
CA GLU A 208 -22.09 16.76 -2.02
C GLU A 208 -21.74 16.01 -3.33
N ASP A 209 -20.52 16.20 -3.88
CA ASP A 209 -20.06 15.57 -5.12
C ASP A 209 -19.24 14.29 -4.86
N GLU A 210 -19.87 13.13 -5.09
CA GLU A 210 -19.23 11.83 -4.94
C GLU A 210 -17.99 11.61 -5.85
N GLU A 211 -17.98 12.17 -7.07
CA GLU A 211 -16.85 11.98 -7.98
C GLU A 211 -15.63 12.73 -7.50
N GLN A 212 -15.85 13.96 -7.01
CA GLN A 212 -14.81 14.77 -6.39
C GLN A 212 -14.26 14.08 -5.13
N LEU A 213 -15.14 13.59 -4.26
CA LEU A 213 -14.73 12.86 -3.06
C LEU A 213 -13.90 11.61 -3.39
N LYS A 214 -14.27 10.85 -4.45
CA LYS A 214 -13.45 9.73 -4.94
C LYS A 214 -12.06 10.16 -5.43
N LYS A 215 -11.93 11.32 -6.11
CA LYS A 215 -10.63 11.87 -6.54
C LYS A 215 -9.77 12.27 -5.34
N GLU A 216 -10.37 12.96 -4.38
CA GLU A 216 -9.73 13.43 -3.15
C GLU A 216 -9.20 12.27 -2.30
N ARG A 217 -10.05 11.28 -1.99
CA ARG A 217 -9.66 10.07 -1.26
C ARG A 217 -8.54 9.33 -1.97
N ARG A 218 -8.62 9.16 -3.30
CA ARG A 218 -7.60 8.47 -4.08
C ARG A 218 -6.24 9.18 -4.00
N MET A 219 -6.23 10.50 -4.13
CA MET A 219 -5.00 11.29 -4.03
C MET A 219 -4.42 11.22 -2.61
N ALA A 220 -5.25 11.43 -1.59
CA ALA A 220 -4.82 11.40 -0.19
C ALA A 220 -4.25 10.02 0.19
N MET A 221 -4.94 8.93 -0.17
CA MET A 221 -4.48 7.56 0.03
C MET A 221 -3.16 7.28 -0.70
N THR A 222 -3.00 7.79 -1.93
CA THR A 222 -1.76 7.64 -2.71
C THR A 222 -0.59 8.37 -2.07
N ARG A 223 -0.82 9.60 -1.58
CA ARG A 223 0.19 10.38 -0.87
C ARG A 223 0.56 9.71 0.45
N LEU A 224 -0.41 9.37 1.27
CA LEU A 224 -0.18 8.70 2.55
C LEU A 224 0.58 7.37 2.39
N ARG A 225 0.26 6.58 1.36
CA ARG A 225 1.03 5.38 1.02
C ARG A 225 2.49 5.69 0.73
N ARG A 226 2.78 6.73 -0.07
CA ARG A 226 4.16 7.15 -0.35
C ARG A 226 4.89 7.56 0.93
N LEU A 227 4.23 8.31 1.81
CA LEU A 227 4.82 8.75 3.09
C LEU A 227 5.16 7.58 4.02
N ALA A 228 4.25 6.60 4.14
CA ALA A 228 4.47 5.42 4.98
C ALA A 228 5.64 4.54 4.48
N HIS A 229 5.93 4.55 3.18
CA HIS A 229 7.01 3.75 2.58
C HIS A 229 8.28 4.54 2.27
N ALA A 230 8.29 5.87 2.46
CA ALA A 230 9.42 6.72 2.14
C ALA A 230 10.53 6.58 3.20
N SER A 231 11.66 5.97 2.80
CA SER A 231 12.82 5.80 3.67
C SER A 231 13.43 7.14 4.13
N THR A 232 13.34 8.18 3.29
CA THR A 232 13.83 9.53 3.58
C THR A 232 13.07 10.23 4.70
N LEU A 233 11.82 9.83 4.96
CA LEU A 233 10.97 10.42 6.00
C LEU A 233 10.92 9.55 7.26
N ARG A 234 11.76 8.52 7.36
CA ARG A 234 11.75 7.60 8.51
C ARG A 234 11.99 8.30 9.85
N SER A 235 12.81 9.36 9.88
CA SER A 235 13.07 10.16 11.08
C SER A 235 11.87 11.00 11.53
N GLN A 236 10.93 11.30 10.63
CA GLN A 236 9.72 12.07 10.93
C GLN A 236 8.63 11.22 11.60
N TRP A 237 8.71 9.90 11.45
CA TRP A 237 7.85 8.94 12.13
C TRP A 237 8.31 8.69 13.57
N THR A 238 8.21 9.71 14.43
CA THR A 238 8.44 9.55 15.88
C THR A 238 7.33 8.68 16.49
N GLU A 239 7.55 8.15 17.71
CA GLU A 239 6.54 7.33 18.41
C GLU A 239 5.21 8.08 18.55
N GLU A 240 5.25 9.32 19.04
CA GLU A 240 4.05 10.17 19.20
C GLU A 240 3.28 10.38 17.88
N VAL A 241 4.00 10.60 16.77
CA VAL A 241 3.37 10.79 15.46
C VAL A 241 2.72 9.49 14.99
N GLN A 242 3.39 8.36 15.18
CA GLN A 242 2.86 7.07 14.76
C GLN A 242 1.64 6.65 15.56
N GLU A 243 1.63 6.87 16.89
CA GLU A 243 0.46 6.60 17.74
C GLU A 243 -0.74 7.47 17.34
N HIS A 244 -0.50 8.78 17.14
CA HIS A 244 -1.53 9.72 16.66
C HIS A 244 -2.10 9.30 15.31
N VAL A 245 -1.23 8.97 14.35
CA VAL A 245 -1.62 8.57 12.99
C VAL A 245 -2.35 7.22 13.00
N LEU A 246 -1.89 6.25 13.78
CA LEU A 246 -2.54 4.95 13.91
C LEU A 246 -3.95 5.09 14.50
N SER A 247 -4.10 5.89 15.56
CA SER A 247 -5.41 6.18 16.16
C SER A 247 -6.37 6.80 15.14
N LEU A 248 -5.90 7.78 14.36
CA LEU A 248 -6.69 8.39 13.29
C LEU A 248 -7.04 7.38 12.18
N ILE A 249 -6.11 6.52 11.78
CA ILE A 249 -6.38 5.48 10.78
C ILE A 249 -7.50 4.55 11.27
N VAL A 250 -7.43 4.06 12.52
CA VAL A 250 -8.45 3.16 13.06
C VAL A 250 -9.83 3.81 13.06
N ARG A 251 -9.91 5.10 13.40
CA ARG A 251 -11.17 5.86 13.32
C ARG A 251 -11.70 6.00 11.89
N VAL A 252 -10.83 6.12 10.90
CA VAL A 252 -11.21 6.22 9.48
C VAL A 252 -11.60 4.87 8.90
N LEU A 253 -11.04 3.76 9.38
CA LEU A 253 -11.33 2.42 8.88
C LEU A 253 -12.83 2.06 8.93
N SER A 254 -13.58 2.56 9.92
CA SER A 254 -15.01 2.29 10.06
C SER A 254 -15.88 3.01 9.02
N THR A 255 -15.37 4.04 8.33
CA THR A 255 -16.16 4.89 7.43
C THR A 255 -15.83 4.69 5.95
N VAL A 256 -14.89 3.80 5.62
CA VAL A 256 -14.39 3.62 4.25
C VAL A 256 -14.90 2.33 3.61
N THR A 257 -14.90 2.30 2.28
CA THR A 257 -15.25 1.10 1.50
C THR A 257 -14.26 -0.05 1.75
N VAL A 258 -14.61 -1.29 1.37
CA VAL A 258 -13.70 -2.45 1.48
C VAL A 258 -12.37 -2.20 0.76
N GLN A 259 -12.40 -1.62 -0.44
CA GLN A 259 -11.19 -1.37 -1.22
C GLN A 259 -10.28 -0.33 -0.57
N GLU A 260 -10.86 0.72 0.00
CA GLU A 260 -10.13 1.74 0.76
C GLU A 260 -9.61 1.18 2.09
N PHE A 261 -10.39 0.33 2.76
CA PHE A 261 -10.00 -0.38 3.97
C PHE A 261 -8.73 -1.19 3.76
N VAL A 262 -8.67 -2.00 2.70
CA VAL A 262 -7.47 -2.79 2.34
C VAL A 262 -6.26 -1.88 2.13
N GLN A 263 -6.44 -0.76 1.42
CA GLN A 263 -5.36 0.19 1.17
C GLN A 263 -4.87 0.84 2.45
N LEU A 264 -5.78 1.30 3.32
CA LEU A 264 -5.45 1.98 4.56
C LEU A 264 -4.84 1.03 5.59
N THR A 265 -5.30 -0.22 5.64
CA THR A 265 -4.69 -1.30 6.44
C THR A 265 -3.25 -1.56 5.99
N SER A 266 -2.99 -1.63 4.69
CA SER A 266 -1.62 -1.78 4.15
C SER A 266 -0.73 -0.58 4.49
N ILE A 267 -1.28 0.64 4.54
CA ILE A 267 -0.55 1.83 4.96
C ILE A 267 -0.22 1.76 6.46
N ALA A 268 -1.19 1.40 7.31
CA ALA A 268 -0.98 1.23 8.74
C ALA A 268 0.07 0.14 9.04
N ALA A 269 0.01 -0.98 8.32
CA ALA A 269 0.99 -2.06 8.43
C ALA A 269 2.43 -1.65 8.06
N ALA A 270 2.58 -0.61 7.25
CA ALA A 270 3.88 -0.06 6.85
C ALA A 270 4.48 0.92 7.88
N LEU A 271 3.69 1.38 8.86
CA LEU A 271 4.19 2.28 9.91
C LEU A 271 5.29 1.59 10.72
N PRO A 272 6.40 2.28 11.07
CA PRO A 272 7.54 1.67 11.76
C PRO A 272 7.19 0.88 13.03
N MET A 273 6.33 1.39 13.91
CA MET A 273 5.90 0.75 15.17
C MET A 273 5.09 -0.52 14.89
N VAL A 274 4.20 -0.46 13.89
CA VAL A 274 3.35 -1.59 13.51
C VAL A 274 4.22 -2.68 12.90
N ARG A 275 5.16 -2.30 12.02
CA ARG A 275 6.11 -3.24 11.42
C ARG A 275 7.07 -3.86 12.45
N ALA A 276 7.54 -3.08 13.43
CA ALA A 276 8.46 -3.55 14.47
C ALA A 276 7.83 -4.65 15.33
N GLU A 277 6.53 -4.55 15.60
CA GLU A 277 5.76 -5.53 16.37
C GLU A 277 4.90 -6.45 15.47
N ALA A 278 5.29 -6.61 14.20
CA ALA A 278 4.66 -7.52 13.25
C ALA A 278 3.12 -7.38 13.15
N GLY A 279 2.59 -6.17 13.14
CA GLY A 279 1.16 -5.89 12.94
C GLY A 279 0.32 -5.84 14.22
N VAL A 280 0.85 -6.26 15.37
CA VAL A 280 0.09 -6.33 16.64
C VAL A 280 -0.46 -4.98 17.11
N PRO A 281 0.23 -3.83 16.98
CA PRO A 281 -0.31 -2.54 17.40
C PRO A 281 -1.57 -2.14 16.62
N LEU A 282 -1.63 -2.41 15.32
CA LEU A 282 -2.82 -2.17 14.50
C LEU A 282 -3.99 -3.07 14.95
N LEU A 283 -3.71 -4.34 15.20
CA LEU A 283 -4.69 -5.30 15.70
C LEU A 283 -5.28 -4.84 17.05
N LYS A 284 -4.41 -4.47 18.01
CA LYS A 284 -4.82 -3.96 19.33
C LYS A 284 -5.67 -2.70 19.21
N ALA A 285 -5.23 -1.73 18.41
CA ALA A 285 -5.93 -0.47 18.23
C ALA A 285 -7.31 -0.67 17.58
N PHE A 286 -7.42 -1.57 16.59
CA PHE A 286 -8.69 -1.92 15.97
C PHE A 286 -9.66 -2.58 16.96
N LEU A 287 -9.20 -3.59 17.70
CA LEU A 287 -10.03 -4.33 18.66
C LEU A 287 -10.42 -3.51 19.89
N ALA A 288 -9.66 -2.47 20.23
CA ALA A 288 -10.03 -1.53 21.30
C ALA A 288 -11.27 -0.69 20.95
N GLN A 289 -11.57 -0.51 19.66
CA GLN A 289 -12.69 0.32 19.18
C GLN A 289 -13.83 -0.48 18.54
N ASN A 290 -13.63 -1.77 18.25
CA ASN A 290 -14.56 -2.57 17.48
C ASN A 290 -14.85 -3.93 18.13
N THR A 291 -16.12 -4.30 18.20
CA THR A 291 -16.59 -5.64 18.56
C THR A 291 -16.85 -6.48 17.32
N LEU A 292 -16.59 -7.79 17.36
CA LEU A 292 -16.80 -8.70 16.21
C LEU A 292 -18.24 -9.21 16.09
N ASN A 293 -19.22 -8.33 16.27
CA ASN A 293 -20.65 -8.65 16.21
C ASN A 293 -21.27 -8.43 14.83
N THR A 294 -20.54 -7.85 13.88
CA THR A 294 -21.01 -7.56 12.52
C THR A 294 -20.14 -8.25 11.47
N ASP A 295 -20.72 -8.57 10.31
CA ASP A 295 -20.01 -9.10 9.15
C ASP A 295 -18.86 -8.17 8.73
N ARG A 296 -19.10 -6.85 8.79
CA ARG A 296 -18.08 -5.85 8.47
C ARG A 296 -16.90 -5.91 9.43
N ALA A 297 -17.14 -6.02 10.74
CA ALA A 297 -16.05 -6.14 11.71
C ALA A 297 -15.26 -7.44 11.53
N LEU A 298 -15.93 -8.54 11.18
CA LEU A 298 -15.29 -9.82 10.90
C LEU A 298 -14.44 -9.78 9.63
N GLU A 299 -14.98 -9.24 8.53
CA GLU A 299 -14.24 -8.99 7.27
C GLU A 299 -13.02 -8.08 7.53
N SER A 300 -13.21 -6.99 8.27
CA SER A 300 -12.14 -6.07 8.64
C SER A 300 -11.02 -6.75 9.41
N LEU A 301 -11.34 -7.59 10.40
CA LEU A 301 -10.34 -8.33 11.15
C LEU A 301 -9.62 -9.37 10.28
N SER A 302 -10.33 -10.01 9.35
CA SER A 302 -9.76 -10.94 8.36
C SER A 302 -8.72 -10.24 7.48
N ILE A 303 -9.01 -9.02 7.00
CA ILE A 303 -8.08 -8.20 6.23
C ILE A 303 -6.87 -7.75 7.07
N ILE A 304 -7.10 -7.28 8.31
CA ILE A 304 -6.01 -6.90 9.22
C ILE A 304 -5.09 -8.09 9.49
N GLY A 305 -5.66 -9.29 9.69
CA GLY A 305 -4.93 -10.53 9.96
C GLY A 305 -3.92 -10.89 8.88
N GLN A 306 -4.14 -10.48 7.62
CA GLN A 306 -3.18 -10.69 6.52
C GLN A 306 -1.88 -9.88 6.70
N CYS A 307 -1.91 -8.82 7.51
CA CYS A 307 -0.77 -7.96 7.79
C CYS A 307 -0.08 -8.30 9.13
N VAL A 308 -0.62 -9.23 9.91
CA VAL A 308 -0.09 -9.61 11.23
C VAL A 308 0.82 -10.83 11.09
N GLY A 309 2.07 -10.70 11.58
CA GLY A 309 3.03 -11.79 11.65
C GLY A 309 2.82 -12.69 12.86
N ALA A 310 3.69 -13.71 13.02
CA ALA A 310 3.60 -14.69 14.10
C ALA A 310 4.17 -14.18 15.43
N THR A 311 3.65 -13.06 15.94
CA THR A 311 3.99 -12.51 17.27
C THR A 311 2.91 -12.92 18.28
N PRO A 312 3.25 -13.48 19.45
CA PRO A 312 2.24 -13.90 20.43
C PRO A 312 1.33 -12.75 20.88
N TYR A 313 0.02 -12.97 20.83
CA TYR A 313 -1.01 -12.05 21.30
C TYR A 313 -2.30 -12.82 21.63
N ASP A 314 -2.90 -12.53 22.78
CA ASP A 314 -4.10 -13.23 23.23
C ASP A 314 -5.37 -12.67 22.54
N LEU A 315 -5.85 -13.40 21.53
CA LEU A 315 -7.13 -13.12 20.87
C LEU A 315 -8.32 -13.83 21.52
N VAL A 316 -8.11 -14.75 22.46
CA VAL A 316 -9.19 -15.60 22.99
C VAL A 316 -10.35 -14.81 23.58
N PRO A 317 -10.16 -13.76 24.41
CA PRO A 317 -11.28 -13.00 24.97
C PRO A 317 -12.21 -12.45 23.88
N VAL A 318 -11.62 -11.89 22.82
CA VAL A 318 -12.36 -11.32 21.68
C VAL A 318 -13.09 -12.39 20.87
N LEU A 319 -12.45 -13.54 20.66
CA LEU A 319 -13.05 -14.66 19.91
C LEU A 319 -14.18 -15.33 20.71
N GLU A 320 -14.11 -15.34 22.03
CA GLU A 320 -15.16 -15.87 22.91
C GLU A 320 -16.36 -14.95 22.99
N ASP A 321 -16.13 -13.65 23.20
CA ASP A 321 -17.20 -12.65 23.23
C ASP A 321 -18.00 -12.65 21.92
N ALA A 322 -17.33 -12.94 20.81
CA ALA A 322 -17.94 -13.08 19.49
C ALA A 322 -18.50 -14.49 19.19
N GLY A 323 -18.33 -15.46 20.10
CA GLY A 323 -18.78 -16.84 19.93
C GLY A 323 -18.05 -17.62 18.82
N LEU A 324 -16.92 -17.12 18.31
CA LEU A 324 -16.20 -17.68 17.16
C LEU A 324 -15.43 -18.97 17.50
N LEU A 325 -15.12 -19.22 18.79
CA LEU A 325 -14.47 -20.47 19.20
C LEU A 325 -15.44 -21.66 19.28
N THR A 326 -16.73 -21.40 19.46
CA THR A 326 -17.75 -22.42 19.73
C THR A 326 -18.75 -22.60 18.59
N THR A 327 -19.09 -21.52 17.87
CA THR A 327 -20.02 -21.57 16.75
C THR A 327 -19.37 -22.31 15.58
N PRO A 328 -20.04 -23.28 14.93
CA PRO A 328 -19.50 -23.94 13.75
C PRO A 328 -19.29 -22.95 12.60
N VAL A 329 -18.17 -23.07 11.89
CA VAL A 329 -17.89 -22.28 10.68
C VAL A 329 -18.91 -22.61 9.59
N GLU A 330 -19.55 -21.59 9.04
CA GLU A 330 -20.46 -21.73 7.89
C GLU A 330 -19.70 -22.22 6.64
N VAL A 331 -20.06 -23.38 6.10
CA VAL A 331 -19.26 -24.06 5.05
C VAL A 331 -19.41 -23.49 3.64
N ASN A 332 -20.38 -22.60 3.41
CA ASN A 332 -20.78 -22.16 2.08
C ASN A 332 -21.00 -20.64 1.94
N THR A 333 -20.57 -19.85 2.94
CA THR A 333 -20.74 -18.39 2.93
C THR A 333 -19.40 -17.65 2.96
N THR A 334 -19.40 -16.38 2.55
CA THR A 334 -18.24 -15.50 2.69
C THR A 334 -17.93 -15.22 4.16
N ARG A 335 -18.96 -15.12 4.99
CA ARG A 335 -18.83 -15.00 6.45
C ARG A 335 -18.04 -16.18 7.04
N GLY A 336 -18.29 -17.40 6.56
CA GLY A 336 -17.54 -18.59 6.94
C GLY A 336 -16.04 -18.52 6.61
N ILE A 337 -15.68 -17.92 5.45
CA ILE A 337 -14.27 -17.67 5.11
C ILE A 337 -13.64 -16.72 6.12
N TRP A 338 -14.28 -15.58 6.42
CA TRP A 338 -13.73 -14.61 7.38
C TRP A 338 -13.61 -15.21 8.79
N HIS A 339 -14.59 -16.01 9.22
CA HIS A 339 -14.53 -16.73 10.49
C HIS A 339 -13.33 -17.68 10.53
N ALA A 340 -13.14 -18.49 9.48
CA ALA A 340 -11.97 -19.36 9.40
C ALA A 340 -10.64 -18.57 9.40
N GLU A 341 -10.56 -17.45 8.68
CA GLU A 341 -9.36 -16.60 8.63
C GLU A 341 -9.03 -15.99 9.98
N VAL A 342 -10.05 -15.57 10.73
CA VAL A 342 -9.90 -15.05 12.10
C VAL A 342 -9.48 -16.16 13.07
N LEU A 343 -9.96 -17.39 12.89
CA LEU A 343 -9.47 -18.55 13.66
C LEU A 343 -8.01 -18.88 13.34
N LEU A 344 -7.60 -18.80 12.06
CA LEU A 344 -6.20 -18.93 11.65
C LEU A 344 -5.33 -17.83 12.29
N LEU A 345 -5.81 -16.58 12.32
CA LEU A 345 -5.13 -15.51 13.03
C LEU A 345 -4.98 -15.85 14.52
N GLY A 346 -6.05 -16.31 15.18
CA GLY A 346 -6.01 -16.80 16.56
C GLY A 346 -4.96 -17.90 16.77
N ALA A 347 -4.90 -18.90 15.89
CA ALA A 347 -3.92 -19.98 15.93
C ALA A 347 -2.46 -19.47 15.84
N ARG A 348 -2.22 -18.50 14.94
CA ARG A 348 -0.90 -17.88 14.76
C ARG A 348 -0.45 -17.09 15.97
N LEU A 349 -1.36 -16.34 16.59
CA LEU A 349 -1.03 -15.46 17.71
C LEU A 349 -1.14 -16.16 19.09
N ALA A 350 -1.71 -17.36 19.15
CA ALA A 350 -1.90 -18.12 20.41
C ALA A 350 -0.65 -18.09 21.30
N THR A 351 -0.86 -17.70 22.55
CA THR A 351 0.13 -17.63 23.63
C THR A 351 0.21 -18.98 24.35
N PRO A 352 1.28 -19.25 25.13
CA PRO A 352 1.36 -20.48 25.90
C PRO A 352 0.16 -20.73 26.84
N ASP A 353 -0.46 -19.66 27.33
CA ASP A 353 -1.57 -19.75 28.30
C ASP A 353 -2.90 -20.11 27.66
N ASN A 354 -3.12 -19.72 26.40
CA ASN A 354 -4.41 -19.87 25.71
C ASN A 354 -4.41 -20.94 24.61
N ILE A 355 -3.24 -21.50 24.30
CA ILE A 355 -3.02 -22.38 23.16
C ILE A 355 -3.92 -23.61 23.15
N ASP A 356 -4.20 -24.21 24.31
CA ASP A 356 -5.06 -25.40 24.41
C ASP A 356 -6.47 -25.13 23.90
N LYS A 357 -6.98 -23.94 24.20
CA LYS A 357 -8.32 -23.54 23.81
C LYS A 357 -8.42 -23.32 22.32
N VAL A 358 -7.42 -22.62 21.76
CA VAL A 358 -7.33 -22.35 20.32
C VAL A 358 -7.10 -23.65 19.54
N TYR A 359 -6.25 -24.54 20.04
CA TYR A 359 -5.99 -25.86 19.46
C TYR A 359 -7.26 -26.70 19.34
N ASN A 360 -7.99 -26.83 20.46
CA ASN A 360 -9.24 -27.60 20.50
C ASN A 360 -10.32 -26.97 19.62
N ALA A 361 -10.42 -25.64 19.57
CA ALA A 361 -11.35 -24.95 18.68
C ALA A 361 -11.00 -25.22 17.21
N ALA A 362 -9.74 -25.03 16.79
CA ALA A 362 -9.31 -25.24 15.41
C ALA A 362 -9.56 -26.68 14.94
N LEU A 363 -9.28 -27.69 15.78
CA LEU A 363 -9.56 -29.09 15.47
C LEU A 363 -11.06 -29.37 15.30
N ARG A 364 -11.90 -28.90 16.24
CA ARG A 364 -13.36 -29.09 16.13
C ARG A 364 -13.93 -28.48 14.85
N GLN A 365 -13.44 -27.30 14.47
CA GLN A 365 -13.87 -26.64 13.24
C GLN A 365 -13.39 -27.40 12.00
N LEU A 366 -12.16 -27.91 12.00
CA LEU A 366 -11.66 -28.75 10.92
C LEU A 366 -12.50 -30.04 10.78
N ASP A 367 -12.79 -30.72 11.90
CA ASP A 367 -13.64 -31.92 11.91
C ASP A 367 -15.05 -31.65 11.39
N HIS A 368 -15.62 -30.49 11.73
CA HIS A 368 -16.93 -30.06 11.22
C HIS A 368 -16.94 -29.92 9.70
N VAL A 369 -15.90 -29.31 9.12
CA VAL A 369 -15.79 -29.09 7.66
C VAL A 369 -15.44 -30.38 6.91
N MET A 370 -14.62 -31.25 7.51
CA MET A 370 -14.23 -32.53 6.91
C MET A 370 -15.34 -33.58 6.93
N GLN A 371 -16.30 -33.47 7.86
CA GLN A 371 -17.38 -34.44 8.07
C GLN A 371 -16.84 -35.89 8.17
N ASP A 372 -17.33 -36.81 7.35
CA ASP A 372 -16.88 -38.20 7.24
C ASP A 372 -15.76 -38.40 6.20
N GLY A 373 -15.36 -37.34 5.48
CA GLY A 373 -14.38 -37.39 4.41
C GLY A 373 -14.89 -38.01 3.10
N ALA A 374 -16.19 -38.24 2.95
CA ALA A 374 -16.79 -38.83 1.75
C ALA A 374 -17.08 -37.81 0.64
N ALA A 375 -17.13 -36.52 0.96
CA ALA A 375 -17.36 -35.44 0.01
C ALA A 375 -16.42 -34.25 0.26
N LEU A 376 -16.05 -33.54 -0.81
CA LEU A 376 -15.34 -32.26 -0.68
C LEU A 376 -16.30 -31.18 -0.18
N PRO A 377 -15.85 -30.28 0.71
CA PRO A 377 -16.66 -29.15 1.12
C PRO A 377 -16.92 -28.23 -0.08
N GLU A 378 -18.09 -27.56 -0.08
CA GLU A 378 -18.48 -26.62 -1.14
C GLU A 378 -17.45 -25.49 -1.30
N ASN A 379 -16.90 -25.02 -0.18
CA ASN A 379 -15.87 -24.00 -0.17
C ASN A 379 -14.51 -24.57 0.26
N MET A 380 -13.68 -24.91 -0.72
CA MET A 380 -12.33 -25.42 -0.50
C MET A 380 -11.39 -24.43 0.20
N THR A 381 -11.65 -23.12 0.10
CA THR A 381 -10.86 -22.10 0.80
C THR A 381 -11.04 -22.22 2.31
N ILE A 382 -12.25 -22.52 2.80
CA ILE A 382 -12.49 -22.72 4.24
C ILE A 382 -11.67 -23.92 4.75
N LEU A 383 -11.66 -25.02 4.00
CA LEU A 383 -10.84 -26.18 4.32
C LEU A 383 -9.35 -25.85 4.32
N GLU A 384 -8.86 -25.13 3.32
CA GLU A 384 -7.48 -24.64 3.29
C GLU A 384 -7.13 -23.83 4.54
N VAL A 385 -7.94 -22.82 4.87
CA VAL A 385 -7.71 -21.93 6.01
C VAL A 385 -7.67 -22.72 7.33
N LEU A 386 -8.60 -23.65 7.55
CA LEU A 386 -8.64 -24.45 8.77
C LEU A 386 -7.47 -25.45 8.86
N LEU A 387 -7.03 -26.00 7.74
CA LEU A 387 -5.81 -26.82 7.69
C LEU A 387 -4.59 -25.99 8.08
N PHE A 388 -4.46 -24.76 7.58
CA PHE A 388 -3.42 -23.83 8.02
C PHE A 388 -3.55 -23.48 9.51
N ALA A 389 -4.77 -23.30 10.03
CA ALA A 389 -5.00 -22.97 11.44
C ALA A 389 -4.51 -24.11 12.34
N VAL A 390 -4.93 -25.35 12.05
CA VAL A 390 -4.50 -26.56 12.76
C VAL A 390 -3.00 -26.76 12.65
N MET A 391 -2.40 -26.50 11.49
CA MET A 391 -0.95 -26.55 11.34
C MET A 391 -0.24 -25.52 12.22
N ALA A 392 -0.69 -24.26 12.21
CA ALA A 392 -0.06 -23.17 12.95
C ALA A 392 -0.08 -23.42 14.46
N VAL A 393 -1.21 -23.87 15.00
CA VAL A 393 -1.32 -24.19 16.44
C VAL A 393 -0.70 -25.55 16.78
N GLY A 394 -0.76 -26.53 15.87
CA GLY A 394 -0.17 -27.86 16.04
C GLY A 394 1.36 -27.84 16.07
N GLN A 395 2.01 -26.93 15.34
CA GLN A 395 3.46 -26.72 15.42
C GLN A 395 3.92 -26.29 16.82
N LYS A 396 3.06 -25.54 17.54
CA LYS A 396 3.28 -25.15 18.94
C LYS A 396 2.89 -26.26 19.93
N LYS A 397 2.14 -27.28 19.49
CA LYS A 397 1.68 -28.45 20.26
C LYS A 397 2.04 -29.78 19.57
N PRO A 398 3.33 -30.09 19.37
CA PRO A 398 3.75 -31.19 18.51
C PRO A 398 3.32 -32.57 19.04
N VAL A 399 3.29 -32.77 20.37
CA VAL A 399 2.91 -34.06 20.96
C VAL A 399 1.43 -34.35 20.78
N GLU A 400 0.58 -33.37 21.06
CA GLU A 400 -0.87 -33.48 20.88
C GLU A 400 -1.24 -33.59 19.40
N MET A 401 -0.57 -32.83 18.54
CA MET A 401 -0.75 -32.96 17.09
C MET A 401 -0.40 -34.37 16.60
N LEU A 402 0.71 -34.95 17.05
CA LEU A 402 1.06 -36.33 16.70
C LEU A 402 0.06 -37.34 17.23
N LYS A 403 -0.52 -37.14 18.42
CA LYS A 403 -1.59 -38.01 18.93
C LYS A 403 -2.81 -37.96 18.03
N HIS A 404 -3.22 -36.77 17.60
CA HIS A 404 -4.37 -36.60 16.72
C HIS A 404 -4.12 -37.14 15.30
N LEU A 405 -2.93 -36.93 14.74
CA LEU A 405 -2.53 -37.50 13.45
C LEU A 405 -2.49 -39.04 13.46
N ASN A 406 -2.27 -39.65 14.63
CA ASN A 406 -2.27 -41.11 14.78
C ASN A 406 -3.67 -41.70 14.96
N ASP A 407 -4.70 -40.89 15.14
CA ASP A 407 -6.09 -41.33 15.17
C ASP A 407 -6.50 -41.88 13.79
N ASP A 408 -6.86 -43.16 13.76
CA ASP A 408 -7.24 -43.85 12.52
C ASP A 408 -8.50 -43.26 11.90
N ALA A 409 -9.44 -42.72 12.70
CA ALA A 409 -10.63 -42.07 12.18
C ALA A 409 -10.28 -40.76 11.46
N PHE A 410 -9.43 -39.93 12.07
CA PHE A 410 -8.95 -38.69 11.45
C PHE A 410 -8.14 -38.97 10.18
N ALA A 411 -7.19 -39.92 10.24
CA ALA A 411 -6.39 -40.31 9.08
C ALA A 411 -7.26 -40.86 7.93
N ALA A 412 -8.32 -41.61 8.23
CA ALA A 412 -9.27 -42.10 7.24
C ALA A 412 -10.02 -40.95 6.55
N LYS A 413 -10.50 -39.94 7.30
CA LYS A 413 -11.14 -38.75 6.72
C LYS A 413 -10.17 -37.99 5.80
N CYS A 414 -8.94 -37.75 6.25
CA CYS A 414 -7.91 -37.09 5.42
C CYS A 414 -7.63 -37.88 4.14
N LYS A 415 -7.55 -39.21 4.23
CA LYS A 415 -7.32 -40.08 3.06
C LYS A 415 -8.46 -39.98 2.06
N GLY A 416 -9.72 -40.06 2.52
CA GLY A 416 -10.90 -39.92 1.67
C GLY A 416 -10.90 -38.58 0.91
N LEU A 417 -10.68 -37.48 1.62
CA LEU A 417 -10.58 -36.16 1.00
C LEU A 417 -9.39 -36.03 0.04
N THR A 418 -8.21 -36.57 0.37
CA THR A 418 -7.04 -36.59 -0.53
C THR A 418 -7.35 -37.32 -1.83
N GLU A 419 -8.07 -38.44 -1.79
CA GLU A 419 -8.48 -39.18 -2.99
C GLU A 419 -9.42 -38.35 -3.87
N LEU A 420 -10.37 -37.63 -3.26
CA LEU A 420 -11.29 -36.75 -3.99
C LEU A 420 -10.55 -35.56 -4.63
N VAL A 421 -9.66 -34.89 -3.89
CA VAL A 421 -8.85 -33.79 -4.43
C VAL A 421 -7.94 -34.29 -5.55
N SER A 422 -7.35 -35.48 -5.41
CA SER A 422 -6.49 -36.07 -6.46
C SER A 422 -7.24 -36.39 -7.74
N ARG A 423 -8.56 -36.67 -7.68
CA ARG A 423 -9.42 -36.83 -8.86
C ARG A 423 -9.80 -35.48 -9.48
N MET A 424 -10.00 -34.45 -8.64
CA MET A 424 -10.37 -33.11 -9.07
C MET A 424 -9.20 -32.33 -9.71
N GLU A 425 -8.00 -32.45 -9.15
CA GLU A 425 -6.81 -31.67 -9.54
C GLU A 425 -6.52 -31.69 -11.06
N PRO A 426 -6.49 -32.83 -11.76
CA PRO A 426 -6.27 -32.85 -13.21
C PRO A 426 -7.35 -32.10 -14.01
N LEU A 427 -8.61 -32.18 -13.57
CA LEU A 427 -9.73 -31.47 -14.20
C LEU A 427 -9.61 -29.96 -14.00
N LEU A 428 -9.22 -29.54 -12.80
CA LEU A 428 -8.99 -28.14 -12.46
C LEU A 428 -7.83 -27.56 -13.26
N VAL A 429 -6.69 -28.26 -13.30
CA VAL A 429 -5.51 -27.86 -14.10
C VAL A 429 -5.88 -27.73 -15.58
N TYR A 430 -6.66 -28.68 -16.11
CA TYR A 430 -7.14 -28.60 -17.49
C TYR A 430 -8.05 -27.38 -17.73
N ALA A 431 -9.00 -27.11 -16.82
CA ALA A 431 -9.91 -25.98 -16.93
C ALA A 431 -9.16 -24.63 -16.88
N VAL A 432 -8.22 -24.46 -15.95
CA VAL A 432 -7.38 -23.27 -15.86
C VAL A 432 -6.50 -23.14 -17.09
N LYS A 433 -5.87 -24.22 -17.55
CA LYS A 433 -5.08 -24.21 -18.80
C LYS A 433 -5.90 -23.77 -20.00
N LYS A 434 -7.15 -24.21 -20.13
CA LYS A 434 -8.08 -23.78 -21.19
C LYS A 434 -8.42 -22.29 -21.08
N ARG A 435 -8.61 -21.76 -19.86
CA ARG A 435 -8.81 -20.31 -19.64
C ARG A 435 -7.55 -19.49 -19.95
N MET A 436 -6.37 -20.01 -19.61
CA MET A 436 -5.09 -19.39 -19.95
C MET A 436 -4.87 -19.34 -21.46
N GLN A 437 -5.20 -20.41 -22.19
CA GLN A 437 -5.13 -20.42 -23.67
C GLN A 437 -6.04 -19.38 -24.30
N ARG A 438 -7.18 -19.07 -23.65
CA ARG A 438 -8.11 -18.00 -24.07
C ARG A 438 -7.69 -16.62 -23.59
N SER A 439 -6.59 -16.48 -22.84
CA SER A 439 -6.14 -15.23 -22.23
C SER A 439 -7.15 -14.60 -21.26
N VAL A 440 -8.00 -15.41 -20.62
CA VAL A 440 -9.03 -14.95 -19.65
C VAL A 440 -8.66 -15.32 -18.20
N ALA A 441 -7.66 -16.17 -18.00
CA ALA A 441 -7.20 -16.54 -16.65
C ALA A 441 -6.35 -15.43 -16.03
N GLY A 442 -6.58 -15.15 -14.75
CA GLY A 442 -5.88 -14.15 -13.95
C GLY A 442 -5.52 -14.66 -12.57
N GLN A 443 -5.59 -13.76 -11.58
CA GLN A 443 -5.20 -14.05 -10.20
C GLN A 443 -6.09 -15.10 -9.54
N LYS A 444 -7.41 -15.03 -9.76
CA LYS A 444 -8.38 -15.98 -9.17
C LYS A 444 -8.10 -17.42 -9.58
N GLU A 445 -7.77 -17.68 -10.84
CA GLU A 445 -7.39 -19.02 -11.28
C GLU A 445 -6.07 -19.51 -10.63
N ALA A 446 -5.14 -18.60 -10.35
CA ALA A 446 -3.91 -18.93 -9.65
C ALA A 446 -4.15 -19.26 -8.17
N GLU A 447 -5.03 -18.50 -7.50
CA GLU A 447 -5.49 -18.75 -6.13
C GLU A 447 -6.17 -20.12 -6.04
N VAL A 448 -7.07 -20.45 -6.97
CA VAL A 448 -7.76 -21.75 -6.98
C VAL A 448 -6.80 -22.93 -7.15
N LEU A 449 -5.77 -22.80 -8.01
CA LEU A 449 -4.73 -23.82 -8.14
C LEU A 449 -3.86 -23.93 -6.87
N GLY A 450 -3.50 -22.79 -6.26
CA GLY A 450 -2.76 -22.75 -5.01
C GLY A 450 -3.54 -23.42 -3.87
N CYS A 451 -4.83 -23.12 -3.75
CA CYS A 451 -5.74 -23.72 -2.77
C CYS A 451 -5.81 -25.25 -2.95
N CYS A 452 -6.03 -25.72 -4.17
CA CYS A 452 -6.05 -27.15 -4.47
C CYS A 452 -4.72 -27.83 -4.11
N HIS A 453 -3.59 -27.20 -4.43
CA HIS A 453 -2.27 -27.73 -4.11
C HIS A 453 -2.01 -27.80 -2.60
N ASN A 454 -2.33 -26.74 -1.87
CA ASN A 454 -2.16 -26.65 -0.42
C ASN A 454 -3.01 -27.71 0.28
N VAL A 455 -4.32 -27.75 -0.02
CA VAL A 455 -5.23 -28.74 0.57
C VAL A 455 -4.76 -30.17 0.29
N ARG A 456 -4.44 -30.49 -0.96
CA ARG A 456 -3.92 -31.81 -1.33
C ARG A 456 -2.68 -32.17 -0.51
N THR A 457 -1.71 -31.27 -0.45
CA THR A 457 -0.41 -31.55 0.16
C THR A 457 -0.53 -31.74 1.66
N ILE A 458 -1.30 -30.88 2.33
CA ILE A 458 -1.51 -30.97 3.78
C ILE A 458 -2.30 -32.24 4.13
N LEU A 459 -3.41 -32.53 3.44
CA LEU A 459 -4.18 -33.75 3.67
C LEU A 459 -3.40 -35.02 3.36
N SER A 460 -2.53 -35.01 2.34
CA SER A 460 -1.64 -36.13 2.04
C SER A 460 -0.64 -36.40 3.17
N ALA A 461 -0.10 -35.34 3.79
CA ALA A 461 0.76 -35.48 4.95
C ALA A 461 -0.01 -36.01 6.17
N PHE A 462 -1.20 -35.45 6.44
CA PHE A 462 -2.03 -35.86 7.57
C PHE A 462 -2.52 -37.31 7.46
N SER A 463 -2.94 -37.73 6.26
CA SER A 463 -3.29 -39.15 5.99
C SER A 463 -2.11 -40.10 6.12
N SER A 464 -0.88 -39.59 5.93
CA SER A 464 0.37 -40.32 6.17
C SER A 464 0.86 -40.19 7.63
N LYS A 465 0.01 -39.69 8.54
CA LYS A 465 0.25 -39.52 9.97
C LYS A 465 1.44 -38.63 10.33
N HIS A 466 1.75 -37.64 9.49
CA HIS A 466 2.83 -36.67 9.77
C HIS A 466 2.43 -35.23 9.42
N MET A 467 3.16 -34.28 10.01
CA MET A 467 3.06 -32.87 9.61
C MET A 467 3.77 -32.65 8.27
N PRO A 468 3.25 -31.81 7.37
CA PRO A 468 3.92 -31.51 6.12
C PRO A 468 5.23 -30.75 6.39
N MET A 469 6.31 -31.20 5.73
CA MET A 469 7.64 -30.61 5.87
C MET A 469 7.84 -29.54 4.79
N GLY A 470 7.98 -28.27 5.19
CA GLY A 470 8.18 -27.15 4.26
C GLY A 470 7.43 -25.89 4.67
N THR A 471 7.79 -24.77 4.06
CA THR A 471 7.06 -23.50 4.21
C THR A 471 5.88 -23.47 3.25
N PHE A 472 4.67 -23.43 3.80
CA PHE A 472 3.44 -23.25 3.04
C PHE A 472 3.02 -21.79 3.10
N THR A 473 2.43 -21.32 2.01
CA THR A 473 1.87 -19.98 1.89
C THR A 473 0.44 -20.08 1.43
N GLU A 474 -0.43 -19.29 2.03
CA GLU A 474 -1.86 -19.31 1.73
C GLU A 474 -2.13 -18.86 0.30
N SER A 475 -3.11 -19.49 -0.34
CA SER A 475 -3.43 -19.25 -1.74
C SER A 475 -3.76 -17.79 -2.06
N TRP A 476 -4.32 -17.04 -1.10
CA TRP A 476 -4.74 -15.64 -1.21
C TRP A 476 -3.66 -14.60 -0.84
N LEU A 477 -2.57 -14.98 -0.17
CA LEU A 477 -1.50 -14.04 0.21
C LEU A 477 -0.48 -13.77 -0.92
N HIS A 478 -0.38 -14.66 -1.90
CA HIS A 478 0.55 -14.51 -3.00
C HIS A 478 -0.06 -13.80 -4.21
N LYS A 479 0.77 -12.98 -4.88
CA LYS A 479 0.60 -12.67 -6.31
C LYS A 479 0.98 -13.91 -7.13
N ASN A 480 0.29 -15.03 -6.91
CA ASN A 480 0.48 -16.25 -7.70
C ASN A 480 0.26 -15.87 -9.17
N LYS A 481 1.33 -15.89 -9.95
CA LYS A 481 1.24 -15.58 -11.39
C LYS A 481 1.17 -16.88 -12.13
N LEU A 482 0.14 -17.04 -12.94
CA LEU A 482 0.08 -18.14 -13.87
C LEU A 482 1.26 -18.05 -14.85
N PRO A 483 1.90 -19.17 -15.20
CA PRO A 483 3.03 -19.17 -16.12
C PRO A 483 2.59 -18.64 -17.50
N ALA A 484 3.46 -17.87 -18.16
CA ALA A 484 3.19 -17.43 -19.52
C ALA A 484 3.16 -18.66 -20.46
N LEU A 485 2.01 -18.95 -21.07
CA LEU A 485 1.94 -19.95 -22.13
C LEU A 485 2.63 -19.38 -23.36
N LYS A 486 3.79 -19.93 -23.73
CA LYS A 486 4.40 -19.65 -25.03
C LYS A 486 3.40 -20.06 -26.11
N ARG A 487 2.83 -19.07 -26.83
CA ARG A 487 2.05 -19.35 -28.04
C ARG A 487 2.96 -20.12 -28.99
N ARG A 488 2.55 -21.33 -29.35
CA ARG A 488 3.19 -22.08 -30.44
C ARG A 488 2.89 -21.30 -31.71
N ARG A 489 3.88 -20.54 -32.19
CA ARG A 489 3.97 -19.82 -33.48
C ARG A 489 2.67 -19.78 -34.28
N GLU A 490 1.97 -18.65 -34.22
CA GLU A 490 1.36 -18.13 -35.45
C GLU A 490 2.50 -17.84 -36.42
N THR A 491 2.34 -18.28 -37.66
CA THR A 491 3.27 -18.13 -38.77
C THR A 491 3.59 -16.65 -38.98
N GLU A 492 4.72 -16.18 -38.47
CA GLU A 492 5.29 -14.87 -38.80
C GLU A 492 5.83 -14.93 -40.25
N ALA A 493 5.00 -14.50 -41.19
CA ALA A 493 5.48 -13.91 -42.42
C ALA A 493 5.51 -12.39 -42.21
N THR A 494 6.74 -11.82 -42.22
CA THR A 494 7.09 -10.41 -42.55
C THR A 494 6.44 -9.31 -41.69
N VAL A 495 7.18 -8.46 -40.99
CA VAL A 495 8.06 -7.42 -41.56
C VAL A 495 9.17 -7.03 -40.55
N LYS A 496 10.38 -6.85 -41.09
CA LYS A 496 11.57 -6.29 -40.43
C LYS A 496 11.49 -4.76 -40.31
N THR A 497 11.96 -4.22 -39.18
CA THR A 497 12.93 -3.09 -39.10
C THR A 497 13.42 -2.99 -37.65
N THR A 498 14.65 -3.43 -37.34
CA THR A 498 15.86 -2.60 -37.01
C THR A 498 15.64 -1.67 -35.80
N SER A 499 16.45 -1.59 -34.75
CA SER A 499 17.79 -2.12 -34.43
C SER A 499 18.15 -1.74 -32.98
N ALA A 500 18.87 -2.65 -32.28
CA ALA A 500 19.91 -2.50 -31.24
C ALA A 500 19.81 -1.34 -30.19
N THR A 501 20.08 -1.53 -28.89
CA THR A 501 21.36 -1.99 -28.27
C THR A 501 21.11 -2.21 -26.76
N ALA A 502 21.10 -3.44 -26.23
CA ALA A 502 22.18 -4.22 -25.57
C ALA A 502 22.65 -3.73 -24.18
N GLY A 503 22.55 -4.62 -23.18
CA GLY A 503 23.20 -4.51 -21.85
C GLY A 503 22.84 -5.65 -20.87
N ALA A 504 23.44 -6.84 -21.09
CA ALA A 504 23.87 -7.94 -20.17
C ALA A 504 23.15 -8.17 -18.81
N SER A 505 22.92 -9.38 -18.27
CA SER A 505 23.41 -10.74 -18.52
C SER A 505 22.61 -11.74 -17.65
N ALA A 506 22.17 -12.88 -18.20
CA ALA A 506 21.80 -14.07 -17.43
C ALA A 506 22.18 -15.32 -18.23
N GLY A 507 22.75 -16.30 -17.53
CA GLY A 507 23.58 -17.38 -18.06
C GLY A 507 22.90 -18.36 -19.00
N GLN A 508 23.74 -18.91 -19.89
CA GLN A 508 23.47 -20.01 -20.82
C GLN A 508 22.95 -21.26 -20.09
N LEU A 509 21.79 -21.75 -20.53
CA LEU A 509 21.38 -23.15 -20.38
C LEU A 509 21.34 -23.80 -21.77
N GLY A 510 21.92 -25.00 -21.85
CA GLY A 510 22.36 -25.67 -23.07
C GLY A 510 21.32 -25.78 -24.19
N VAL A 511 21.78 -25.48 -25.41
CA VAL A 511 21.06 -25.74 -26.65
C VAL A 511 21.07 -27.25 -26.91
N LEU A 512 19.89 -27.86 -26.95
CA LEU A 512 19.72 -29.26 -27.37
C LEU A 512 20.20 -29.44 -28.82
N PRO A 513 20.80 -30.59 -29.17
CA PRO A 513 21.25 -30.85 -30.53
C PRO A 513 20.06 -30.89 -31.51
N PRO A 514 20.27 -30.46 -32.78
CA PRO A 514 19.22 -30.46 -33.79
C PRO A 514 18.75 -31.89 -34.11
N LEU A 515 17.47 -32.02 -34.44
CA LEU A 515 16.81 -33.29 -34.73
C LEU A 515 17.44 -33.99 -35.96
N PRO A 516 17.51 -35.33 -35.98
CA PRO A 516 18.06 -36.08 -37.11
C PRO A 516 17.24 -35.82 -38.38
N GLY A 517 17.90 -35.46 -39.49
CA GLY A 517 17.28 -35.31 -40.81
C GLY A 517 17.14 -33.89 -41.35
N THR A 518 17.60 -32.86 -40.63
CA THR A 518 17.67 -31.47 -41.16
C THR A 518 18.99 -31.20 -41.89
N ASP A 519 18.98 -30.33 -42.91
CA ASP A 519 20.16 -29.95 -43.72
C ASP A 519 21.36 -29.41 -42.90
N GLU A 520 21.11 -28.86 -41.71
CA GLU A 520 22.16 -28.44 -40.76
C GLU A 520 22.95 -29.62 -40.18
N HIS A 521 22.35 -30.81 -40.08
CA HIS A 521 22.99 -32.01 -39.55
C HIS A 521 23.94 -32.66 -40.59
N ALA A 522 23.74 -32.37 -41.89
CA ALA A 522 24.57 -32.90 -42.98
C ALA A 522 25.82 -32.05 -43.28
N ARG A 523 25.86 -30.78 -42.81
CA ARG A 523 26.97 -29.83 -43.10
C ARG A 523 28.13 -29.84 -42.10
N LYS A 524 28.11 -30.72 -41.09
CA LYS A 524 29.21 -30.84 -40.11
C LYS A 524 29.83 -32.25 -40.11
N ARG A 525 30.68 -32.51 -41.12
CA ARG A 525 31.78 -33.49 -40.99
C ARG A 525 33.09 -32.73 -40.83
N PRO A 526 33.85 -32.89 -39.73
CA PRO A 526 35.21 -32.37 -39.68
C PRO A 526 36.18 -33.36 -40.34
N ARG A 527 37.02 -32.82 -41.25
CA ARG A 527 38.26 -33.44 -41.75
C ARG A 527 39.26 -33.59 -40.58
N GLY A 528 40.04 -34.68 -40.59
CA GLY A 528 41.17 -34.95 -39.67
C GLY A 528 42.33 -33.95 -39.80
N GLN A 529 43.45 -34.00 -39.07
CA GLN A 529 44.22 -35.06 -38.40
C GLN A 529 45.11 -34.41 -37.30
N GLY A 530 45.39 -35.11 -36.18
CA GLY A 530 46.74 -35.59 -35.82
C GLY A 530 47.38 -34.72 -34.70
N HIS A 531 48.19 -35.16 -33.74
CA HIS A 531 48.83 -36.45 -33.37
C HIS A 531 49.47 -36.30 -31.96
N GLY A 532 49.78 -37.42 -31.28
CA GLY A 532 50.75 -37.49 -30.17
C GLY A 532 50.25 -38.23 -28.90
N TYR A 533 50.19 -39.57 -28.84
CA TYR A 533 51.22 -40.59 -28.50
C TYR A 533 51.25 -41.06 -27.01
N ASN A 534 50.88 -42.35 -26.81
CA ASN A 534 51.35 -43.42 -25.89
C ASN A 534 51.38 -43.21 -24.35
N LYS A 535 51.22 -44.20 -23.45
CA LYS A 535 51.41 -45.68 -23.44
C LYS A 535 50.80 -46.23 -22.12
N ASP A 536 50.06 -47.34 -22.06
CA ASP A 536 50.40 -48.69 -21.54
C ASP A 536 49.11 -49.20 -20.82
N GLY A 537 48.65 -50.47 -20.74
CA GLY A 537 49.08 -51.77 -21.22
C GLY A 537 48.13 -52.87 -20.68
N ALA A 538 47.53 -53.66 -21.59
CA ALA A 538 47.15 -55.10 -21.53
C ALA A 538 46.42 -55.76 -20.33
N ARG A 539 45.28 -56.43 -20.63
CA ARG A 539 45.01 -57.92 -20.58
C ARG A 539 43.48 -58.17 -20.48
N ASN A 540 42.72 -58.63 -21.48
CA ASN A 540 42.63 -59.91 -22.22
C ASN A 540 41.74 -61.01 -21.55
N ARG A 541 40.88 -61.65 -22.38
CA ARG A 541 39.97 -62.83 -22.21
C ARG A 541 38.54 -62.55 -21.69
N GLY A 542 37.46 -63.08 -22.28
CA GLY A 542 37.35 -64.12 -23.30
C GLY A 542 35.95 -64.20 -23.95
N VAL A 543 35.97 -64.73 -25.16
CA VAL A 543 34.89 -64.98 -26.13
C VAL A 543 34.20 -66.32 -25.85
N LYS A 544 32.88 -66.43 -26.12
CA LYS A 544 32.29 -67.55 -26.91
C LYS A 544 30.78 -67.40 -27.15
N ASN A 545 30.44 -67.30 -28.45
CA ASN A 545 29.45 -68.08 -29.23
C ASN A 545 27.96 -68.10 -28.79
N ALA A 546 26.95 -68.09 -29.67
CA ALA A 546 26.87 -68.16 -31.13
C ALA A 546 25.45 -67.77 -31.62
N ASN A 547 25.37 -67.31 -32.88
CA ASN A 547 24.36 -67.52 -33.94
C ASN A 547 22.96 -68.03 -33.54
N GLY A 548 21.84 -67.55 -34.09
CA GLY A 548 21.62 -66.72 -35.27
C GLY A 548 20.28 -67.09 -35.94
N ARG A 549 19.88 -66.22 -36.87
CA ARG A 549 18.91 -66.42 -37.98
C ARG A 549 17.40 -66.17 -37.75
N PHE A 550 16.97 -65.09 -38.43
CA PHE A 550 15.88 -65.03 -39.42
C PHE A 550 14.46 -65.46 -39.02
N GLN A 551 13.51 -64.52 -38.98
CA GLN A 551 12.61 -64.17 -40.11
C GLN A 551 11.42 -63.33 -39.61
N GLN A 552 11.29 -62.11 -40.16
CA GLN A 552 10.00 -61.42 -40.33
C GLN A 552 9.22 -62.08 -41.48
N PRO A 553 7.87 -62.04 -41.53
CA PRO A 553 7.18 -60.84 -42.03
C PRO A 553 5.78 -60.50 -41.47
N ARG A 554 5.53 -59.18 -41.45
CA ARG A 554 4.30 -58.40 -41.75
C ARG A 554 2.90 -59.06 -41.74
N ARG A 555 1.95 -58.38 -41.05
CA ARG A 555 0.71 -57.71 -41.56
C ARG A 555 0.06 -56.99 -40.37
N GLY A 556 -0.21 -55.66 -40.42
CA GLY A 556 -1.45 -55.04 -40.93
C GLY A 556 -2.61 -55.32 -39.96
N GLY A 557 -3.32 -54.40 -39.32
CA GLY A 557 -3.62 -52.99 -39.55
C GLY A 557 -5.13 -52.82 -39.29
N PHE A 558 -5.50 -52.03 -38.28
CA PHE A 558 -6.66 -51.13 -38.17
C PHE A 558 -6.50 -50.31 -36.89
#